data_AF-A0A839PRU2-F1
#
_entry.id   AF-A0A839PRU2-F1
#
_cell.length_a   1.000
_cell.length_b   1.000
_cell.length_c   1.000
_cell.angle_alpha   90.00
_cell.angle_beta   90.00
_cell.angle_gamma   90.00
#
_symmetry.space_group_name_H-M   'P 1'
#
loop_
_entity.id
_entity.type
_entity.pdbx_description
1 polymer ?
#
loop_
_entity_poly.entity_id
_entity_poly.type
_entity_poly.pdbx_seq_one_letter_code
_entity_poly.pdbx_strand_id
1 'polypeptide(L)'
;MTELPFTADHLLDAATLTAAGLHSHDLERLVRSGRLHPLVGGWYATRPPDGPGDRHGLTARALARHFAGRAGVSHHSRLVVAGLPTWRADLSIVALTRRDDRGSRSRRGYRVFPSVPGLVMADTAAGPAVPLGAAIVQTGLLNGRMDALVAADAALFRSLVTPDELVPAVGLFCGARGIGPGRALLRHADGRHESPGETRTSHALRSLGLAHTPQVLVTTAQGTKRVDALLDDAPAVVEFDGRVKYDGPAPERVRTDPLFAEKRREDAIRDELYEVVWVVWAELDDLTALGRRIRAARDRAVARVA
;
A
#
# COMPACT_ATOMS: atom_id res chain seq x y z
N MET A 1 -10.09 27.85 29.02
CA MET A 1 -10.08 26.79 27.99
C MET A 1 -9.55 25.52 28.64
N THR A 2 -10.25 24.39 28.52
CA THR A 2 -9.78 23.11 29.09
C THR A 2 -8.58 22.61 28.29
N GLU A 3 -7.41 22.48 28.90
CA GLU A 3 -6.20 22.04 28.22
C GLU A 3 -6.17 20.50 28.10
N LEU A 4 -5.76 19.98 26.95
CA LEU A 4 -5.65 18.53 26.74
C LEU A 4 -4.26 18.07 27.21
N PRO A 5 -4.13 16.87 27.81
CA PRO A 5 -2.82 16.28 28.07
C PRO A 5 -1.99 16.20 26.78
N PHE A 6 -0.72 16.57 26.87
CA PHE A 6 0.21 16.46 25.75
C PHE A 6 0.46 14.99 25.41
N THR A 7 0.48 14.68 24.13
CA THR A 7 0.81 13.35 23.60
C THR A 7 1.54 13.51 22.27
N ALA A 8 2.74 12.93 22.17
CA ALA A 8 3.57 13.05 20.97
C ALA A 8 2.97 12.33 19.76
N ASP A 9 2.13 11.31 19.99
CA ASP A 9 1.54 10.49 18.92
C ASP A 9 0.05 10.79 18.67
N HIS A 10 -0.44 11.89 19.24
CA HIS A 10 -1.81 12.38 19.10
C HIS A 10 -2.89 11.43 19.62
N LEU A 11 -2.56 10.49 20.52
CA LEU A 11 -3.52 9.54 21.09
C LEU A 11 -3.71 9.75 22.59
N LEU A 12 -4.97 9.76 23.01
CA LEU A 12 -5.39 9.78 24.42
C LEU A 12 -6.48 8.73 24.65
N ASP A 13 -6.40 8.01 25.76
CA ASP A 13 -7.47 7.14 26.23
C ASP A 13 -8.32 7.84 27.31
N ALA A 14 -9.53 7.32 27.51
CA ALA A 14 -10.48 7.86 28.48
C ALA A 14 -9.91 7.83 29.91
N ALA A 15 -9.04 6.87 30.24
CA ALA A 15 -8.41 6.78 31.55
C ALA A 15 -7.44 7.94 31.79
N THR A 16 -6.57 8.26 30.82
CA THR A 16 -5.67 9.42 30.87
C THR A 16 -6.44 10.73 30.98
N LEU A 17 -7.51 10.86 30.19
CA LEU A 17 -8.38 12.05 30.24
C LEU A 17 -9.09 12.18 31.60
N THR A 18 -9.59 11.08 32.16
CA THR A 18 -10.21 11.07 33.49
C THR A 18 -9.22 11.42 34.59
N ALA A 19 -7.98 10.90 34.52
CA ALA A 19 -6.92 11.25 35.45
C ALA A 19 -6.53 12.73 35.39
N ALA A 20 -6.72 13.37 34.23
CA ALA A 20 -6.57 14.82 34.05
C ALA A 20 -7.82 15.63 34.46
N GLY A 21 -8.81 15.02 35.10
CA GLY A 21 -10.05 15.67 35.56
C GLY A 21 -11.10 15.89 34.47
N LEU A 22 -10.96 15.24 33.30
CA LEU A 22 -11.92 15.34 32.20
C LEU A 22 -12.91 14.18 32.26
N HIS A 23 -14.16 14.49 32.56
CA HIS A 23 -15.22 13.49 32.70
C HIS A 23 -16.09 13.42 31.43
N SER A 24 -17.05 12.48 31.38
CA SER A 24 -17.84 12.21 30.17
C SER A 24 -18.46 13.46 29.52
N HIS A 25 -18.99 14.39 30.32
CA HIS A 25 -19.57 15.64 29.82
C HIS A 25 -18.53 16.57 29.17
N ASP A 26 -17.29 16.60 29.67
CA ASP A 26 -16.17 17.33 29.05
C ASP A 26 -15.74 16.67 27.75
N LEU A 27 -15.67 15.33 27.72
CA LEU A 27 -15.31 14.58 26.52
C LEU A 27 -16.31 14.81 25.39
N GLU A 28 -17.61 14.74 25.67
CA GLU A 28 -18.64 15.06 24.69
C GLU A 28 -18.53 16.49 24.17
N ARG A 29 -18.25 17.46 25.06
CA ARG A 29 -18.03 18.85 24.67
C ARG A 29 -16.81 19.00 23.76
N LEU A 30 -15.71 18.33 24.08
CA LEU A 30 -14.45 18.35 23.30
C LEU A 30 -14.61 17.67 21.94
N VAL A 31 -15.42 16.60 21.87
CA VAL A 31 -15.78 15.95 20.61
C VAL A 31 -16.66 16.86 19.76
N ARG A 32 -17.71 17.46 20.36
CA ARG A 32 -18.60 18.42 19.68
C ARG A 32 -17.84 19.64 19.16
N SER A 33 -16.82 20.10 19.88
CA SER A 33 -15.98 21.23 19.45
C SER A 33 -14.86 20.84 18.47
N GLY A 34 -14.74 19.56 18.10
CA GLY A 34 -13.68 19.10 17.19
C GLY A 34 -12.26 19.14 17.76
N ARG A 35 -12.11 19.12 19.09
CA ARG A 35 -10.80 19.07 19.77
C ARG A 35 -10.38 17.63 20.11
N LEU A 36 -11.33 16.72 20.23
CA LEU A 36 -11.11 15.28 20.32
C LEU A 36 -11.86 14.57 19.21
N HIS A 37 -11.23 13.58 18.59
CA HIS A 37 -11.84 12.81 17.51
C HIS A 37 -11.93 11.33 17.90
N PRO A 38 -13.14 10.77 18.07
CA PRO A 38 -13.30 9.38 18.46
C PRO A 38 -12.69 8.41 17.43
N LEU A 39 -11.96 7.42 17.93
CA LEU A 39 -11.37 6.33 17.14
C LEU A 39 -12.07 5.00 17.43
N VAL A 40 -11.88 4.46 18.64
CA VAL A 40 -12.42 3.17 19.08
C VAL A 40 -12.44 3.10 20.59
N GLY A 41 -13.50 2.52 21.18
CA GLY A 41 -13.57 2.11 22.59
C GLY A 41 -12.80 2.98 23.60
N GLY A 42 -13.22 4.23 23.81
CA GLY A 42 -12.59 5.14 24.77
C GLY A 42 -11.26 5.77 24.33
N TRP A 43 -10.84 5.58 23.08
CA TRP A 43 -9.66 6.22 22.49
C TRP A 43 -10.03 7.36 21.54
N TYR A 44 -9.23 8.43 21.63
CA TYR A 44 -9.43 9.67 20.89
C TYR A 44 -8.12 10.13 20.25
N ALA A 45 -8.23 10.75 19.07
CA ALA A 45 -7.16 11.54 18.49
C ALA A 45 -7.26 13.01 18.93
N THR A 46 -6.11 13.65 19.17
CA THR A 46 -6.04 15.08 19.53
C THR A 46 -5.97 16.02 18.31
N ARG A 47 -5.97 15.45 17.11
CA ARG A 47 -6.11 16.15 15.84
C ARG A 47 -7.12 15.41 14.94
N PRO A 48 -7.75 16.10 13.97
CA PRO A 48 -8.57 15.42 12.98
C PRO A 48 -7.72 14.42 12.19
N PRO A 49 -8.21 13.19 11.96
CA PRO A 49 -7.54 12.25 11.06
C PRO A 49 -7.52 12.78 9.63
N ASP A 50 -6.37 12.66 8.97
CA ASP A 50 -6.17 13.07 7.57
C ASP A 50 -6.55 11.91 6.62
N GLY A 51 -7.86 11.73 6.45
CA GLY A 51 -8.43 10.68 5.61
C GLY A 51 -8.42 9.27 6.23
N PRO A 52 -8.87 8.26 5.46
CA PRO A 52 -9.08 6.90 5.97
C PRO A 52 -7.80 6.20 6.45
N GLY A 53 -6.68 6.38 5.75
CA GLY A 53 -5.40 5.74 6.09
C GLY A 53 -4.83 6.23 7.41
N ASP A 54 -4.83 7.54 7.63
CA ASP A 54 -4.36 8.13 8.89
C ASP A 54 -5.30 7.77 10.06
N ARG A 55 -6.62 7.83 9.86
CA ARG A 55 -7.60 7.33 10.86
C ARG A 55 -7.32 5.87 11.22
N HIS A 56 -7.07 5.02 10.23
CA HIS A 56 -6.76 3.62 10.43
C HIS A 56 -5.46 3.44 11.23
N GLY A 57 -4.40 4.15 10.87
CA GLY A 57 -3.12 4.10 11.57
C GLY A 57 -3.21 4.56 13.03
N LEU A 58 -3.92 5.66 13.30
CA LEU A 58 -4.22 6.13 14.66
C LEU A 58 -5.01 5.09 15.45
N THR A 59 -6.05 4.50 14.85
CA THR A 59 -6.88 3.47 15.48
C THR A 59 -6.07 2.20 15.76
N ALA A 60 -5.17 1.80 14.87
CA ALA A 60 -4.30 0.63 15.04
C ALA A 60 -3.32 0.81 16.21
N ARG A 61 -2.68 1.99 16.33
CA ARG A 61 -1.82 2.34 17.47
C ARG A 61 -2.59 2.37 18.79
N ALA A 62 -3.79 2.96 18.80
CA ALA A 62 -4.67 2.96 19.97
C ALA A 62 -5.03 1.54 20.42
N LEU A 63 -5.37 0.66 19.48
CA LEU A 63 -5.70 -0.73 19.79
C LEU A 63 -4.48 -1.53 20.26
N ALA A 64 -3.29 -1.32 19.69
CA ALA A 64 -2.07 -1.96 20.17
C ALA A 64 -1.82 -1.66 21.66
N ARG A 65 -2.03 -0.41 22.08
CA ARG A 65 -1.98 0.01 23.49
C ARG A 65 -3.11 -0.62 24.32
N HIS A 66 -4.35 -0.58 23.83
CA HIS A 66 -5.49 -1.20 24.51
C HIS A 66 -5.30 -2.69 24.80
N PHE A 67 -4.69 -3.42 23.87
CA PHE A 67 -4.43 -4.85 24.04
C PHE A 67 -3.23 -5.15 24.94
N ALA A 68 -2.37 -4.16 25.23
CA ALA A 68 -1.29 -4.23 26.21
C ALA A 68 -0.45 -5.51 26.08
N GLY A 69 0.09 -5.78 24.88
CA GLY A 69 0.95 -6.95 24.62
C GLY A 69 0.23 -8.26 24.32
N ARG A 70 -1.09 -8.36 24.56
CA ARG A 70 -1.86 -9.58 24.27
C ARG A 70 -2.13 -9.80 22.77
N ALA A 71 -2.07 -8.72 21.99
CA ALA A 71 -2.18 -8.73 20.55
C ALA A 71 -1.34 -7.60 19.96
N GLY A 72 -0.83 -7.82 18.74
CA GLY A 72 -0.05 -6.84 17.99
C GLY A 72 -0.67 -6.49 16.65
N VAL A 73 -0.30 -5.33 16.10
CA VAL A 73 -0.77 -4.85 14.79
C VAL A 73 -0.30 -5.80 13.69
N SER A 74 -1.20 -6.20 12.79
CA SER A 74 -0.93 -7.23 11.78
C SER A 74 -1.64 -6.96 10.46
N HIS A 75 -1.49 -7.83 9.47
CA HIS A 75 -2.11 -7.71 8.13
C HIS A 75 -1.93 -6.30 7.54
N HIS A 76 -2.97 -5.75 6.88
CA HIS A 76 -2.93 -4.43 6.25
C HIS A 76 -2.74 -3.30 7.25
N SER A 77 -3.18 -3.46 8.50
CA SER A 77 -2.97 -2.46 9.54
C SER A 77 -1.50 -2.27 9.85
N ARG A 78 -0.71 -3.35 9.82
CA ARG A 78 0.74 -3.24 10.01
C ARG A 78 1.42 -2.52 8.86
N LEU A 79 0.92 -2.71 7.63
CA LEU A 79 1.38 -2.00 6.44
C LEU A 79 1.10 -0.51 6.54
N VAL A 80 -0.13 -0.12 6.89
CA VAL A 80 -0.53 1.28 7.07
C VAL A 80 0.31 1.95 8.16
N VAL A 81 0.54 1.28 9.29
CA VAL A 81 1.41 1.80 10.36
C VAL A 81 2.88 1.94 9.91
N ALA A 82 3.34 1.12 8.96
CA ALA A 82 4.66 1.25 8.32
C ALA A 82 4.72 2.32 7.22
N GLY A 83 3.60 2.98 6.92
CA GLY A 83 3.45 3.88 5.78
C GLY A 83 3.44 3.16 4.42
N LEU A 84 3.31 1.83 4.38
CA LEU A 84 3.25 1.04 3.15
C LEU A 84 1.87 1.15 2.48
N PRO A 85 1.81 1.11 1.14
CA PRO A 85 0.55 1.15 0.43
C PRO A 85 -0.29 -0.10 0.65
N THR A 86 -1.60 0.08 0.58
CA THR A 86 -2.59 -0.99 0.46
C THR A 86 -3.43 -0.75 -0.77
N TRP A 87 -3.92 -1.80 -1.41
CA TRP A 87 -4.72 -1.74 -2.62
C TRP A 87 -6.22 -1.91 -2.36
N ARG A 88 -6.63 -3.06 -1.82
CA ARG A 88 -8.05 -3.41 -1.58
C ARG A 88 -8.40 -3.59 -0.10
N ALA A 89 -7.50 -3.16 0.78
CA ALA A 89 -7.69 -3.27 2.21
C ALA A 89 -8.89 -2.43 2.68
N ASP A 90 -9.76 -3.04 3.47
CA ASP A 90 -10.80 -2.31 4.19
C ASP A 90 -10.19 -1.55 5.37
N LEU A 91 -10.00 -0.24 5.19
CA LEU A 91 -9.42 0.64 6.20
C LEU A 91 -10.41 0.98 7.33
N SER A 92 -11.67 0.54 7.27
CA SER A 92 -12.61 0.67 8.39
C SER A 92 -12.40 -0.39 9.48
N ILE A 93 -11.65 -1.47 9.20
CA ILE A 93 -11.39 -2.58 10.12
C ILE A 93 -9.90 -2.71 10.40
N VAL A 94 -9.47 -2.42 11.62
CA VAL A 94 -8.10 -2.70 12.08
C VAL A 94 -7.90 -4.21 12.31
N ALA A 95 -6.81 -4.76 11.80
CA ALA A 95 -6.38 -6.13 12.02
C ALA A 95 -5.30 -6.22 13.09
N LEU A 96 -5.50 -7.14 14.04
CA LEU A 96 -4.55 -7.50 15.09
C LEU A 96 -4.34 -9.01 15.08
N THR A 97 -3.16 -9.48 15.49
CA THR A 97 -2.89 -10.90 15.71
C THR A 97 -2.61 -11.12 17.18
N ARG A 98 -3.19 -12.17 17.79
CA ARG A 98 -2.93 -12.53 19.18
C ARG A 98 -1.51 -13.05 19.34
N ARG A 99 -0.94 -12.84 20.53
CA ARG A 99 0.37 -13.38 20.88
C ARG A 99 0.29 -14.89 21.13
N ASP A 100 -0.61 -15.31 22.02
CA ASP A 100 -0.64 -16.70 22.51
C ASP A 100 -1.95 -17.44 22.17
N ASP A 101 -3.10 -16.76 22.21
CA ASP A 101 -4.43 -17.37 22.08
C ASP A 101 -4.83 -17.66 20.61
N ARG A 102 -5.52 -18.79 20.39
CA ARG A 102 -5.96 -19.28 19.08
C ARG A 102 -7.38 -18.85 18.68
N GLY A 103 -8.10 -18.12 19.52
CA GLY A 103 -9.44 -17.63 19.24
C GLY A 103 -9.45 -16.39 18.33
N SER A 104 -10.35 -16.36 17.34
CA SER A 104 -10.61 -15.13 16.59
C SER A 104 -11.73 -14.30 17.25
N ARG A 105 -11.70 -12.98 17.12
CA ARG A 105 -12.75 -12.09 17.62
C ARG A 105 -12.94 -10.90 16.70
N SER A 106 -14.19 -10.63 16.32
CA SER A 106 -14.58 -9.41 15.63
C SER A 106 -15.36 -8.48 16.55
N ARG A 107 -15.13 -7.18 16.40
CA ARG A 107 -15.87 -6.09 17.02
C ARG A 107 -16.03 -4.97 15.99
N ARG A 108 -16.87 -3.98 16.30
CA ARG A 108 -17.01 -2.80 15.44
C ARG A 108 -15.64 -2.10 15.32
N GLY A 109 -15.13 -1.99 14.10
CA GLY A 109 -13.89 -1.29 13.77
C GLY A 109 -12.59 -2.10 13.91
N TYR A 110 -12.63 -3.34 14.40
CA TYR A 110 -11.43 -4.18 14.44
C TYR A 110 -11.70 -5.69 14.50
N ARG A 111 -10.71 -6.46 14.06
CA ARG A 111 -10.68 -7.92 14.11
C ARG A 111 -9.35 -8.40 14.71
N VAL A 112 -9.45 -9.34 15.64
CA VAL A 112 -8.30 -10.00 16.26
C VAL A 112 -8.23 -11.43 15.73
N PHE A 113 -7.13 -11.76 15.08
CA PHE A 113 -6.83 -13.07 14.50
C PHE A 113 -6.06 -13.95 15.50
N PRO A 114 -6.18 -15.28 15.39
CA PRO A 114 -5.41 -16.24 16.19
C PRO A 114 -3.91 -16.02 16.14
N SER A 115 -3.18 -16.50 17.16
CA SER A 115 -1.73 -16.61 17.13
C SER A 115 -1.25 -17.50 15.98
N VAL A 116 -0.09 -17.17 15.42
CA VAL A 116 0.52 -17.90 14.30
C VAL A 116 1.74 -18.65 14.85
N PRO A 117 1.77 -19.99 14.77
CA PRO A 117 2.93 -20.77 15.23
C PRO A 117 4.22 -20.32 14.55
N GLY A 118 5.29 -20.15 15.35
CA GLY A 118 6.60 -19.71 14.85
C GLY A 118 6.71 -18.21 14.54
N LEU A 119 5.61 -17.45 14.61
CA LEU A 119 5.65 -16.00 14.44
C LEU A 119 6.05 -15.32 15.74
N VAL A 120 7.14 -14.56 15.70
CA VAL A 120 7.58 -13.70 16.80
C VAL A 120 7.25 -12.26 16.48
N MET A 121 6.49 -11.60 17.36
CA MET A 121 6.18 -10.17 17.21
C MET A 121 7.41 -9.32 17.53
N ALA A 122 7.53 -8.20 16.82
CA ALA A 122 8.52 -7.16 17.11
C ALA A 122 7.86 -6.02 17.89
N ASP A 123 8.60 -5.45 18.83
CA ASP A 123 8.23 -4.19 19.45
C ASP A 123 8.59 -3.05 18.50
N THR A 124 7.60 -2.22 18.18
CA THR A 124 7.76 -1.05 17.30
C THR A 124 7.41 0.21 18.06
N ALA A 125 7.73 1.39 17.52
CA ALA A 125 7.27 2.66 18.08
C ALA A 125 5.73 2.76 18.19
N ALA A 126 5.00 1.98 17.39
CA ALA A 126 3.54 1.88 17.41
C ALA A 126 3.00 0.81 18.38
N GLY A 127 3.87 0.11 19.11
CA GLY A 127 3.55 -1.04 19.97
C GLY A 127 3.91 -2.39 19.32
N PRO A 128 3.51 -3.50 19.96
CA PRO A 128 3.73 -4.85 19.45
C PRO A 128 3.13 -5.03 18.06
N ALA A 129 3.90 -5.61 17.14
CA ALA A 129 3.48 -5.75 15.76
C ALA A 129 4.06 -7.01 15.12
N VAL A 130 3.34 -7.55 14.14
CA VAL A 130 3.82 -8.65 13.30
C VAL A 130 4.98 -8.14 12.41
N PRO A 131 6.06 -8.94 12.18
CA PRO A 131 7.10 -8.59 11.23
C PRO A 131 6.56 -8.27 9.84
N LEU A 132 7.18 -7.35 9.12
CA LEU A 132 6.62 -6.83 7.86
C LEU A 132 6.39 -7.93 6.81
N GLY A 133 7.36 -8.83 6.60
CA GLY A 133 7.18 -9.96 5.69
C GLY A 133 5.96 -10.81 6.02
N ALA A 134 5.73 -11.12 7.30
CA ALA A 134 4.56 -11.87 7.74
C ALA A 134 3.26 -11.08 7.56
N ALA A 135 3.27 -9.76 7.82
CA ALA A 135 2.11 -8.89 7.61
C ALA A 135 1.74 -8.78 6.12
N ILE A 136 2.71 -8.77 5.22
CA ILE A 136 2.50 -8.81 3.76
C ILE A 136 1.75 -10.08 3.37
N VAL A 137 2.22 -11.24 3.83
CA VAL A 137 1.56 -12.54 3.56
C VAL A 137 0.15 -12.58 4.13
N GLN A 138 -0.02 -12.17 5.38
CA GLN A 138 -1.32 -12.04 6.04
C GLN A 138 -2.29 -11.15 5.26
N THR A 139 -1.81 -10.00 4.75
CA THR A 139 -2.59 -9.09 3.91
C THR A 139 -3.05 -9.78 2.63
N GLY A 140 -2.17 -10.53 1.97
CA GLY A 140 -2.52 -11.29 0.77
C GLY A 140 -3.56 -12.38 1.01
N LEU A 141 -3.49 -13.05 2.17
CA LEU A 141 -4.47 -14.08 2.55
C LEU A 141 -5.84 -13.49 2.89
N LEU A 142 -5.90 -12.25 3.39
CA LEU A 142 -7.15 -11.58 3.79
C LEU A 142 -7.79 -10.79 2.64
N ASN A 143 -7.01 -9.95 1.96
CA ASN A 143 -7.49 -8.96 0.99
C ASN A 143 -7.26 -9.38 -0.46
N GLY A 144 -6.43 -10.41 -0.68
CA GLY A 144 -6.08 -10.95 -1.97
C GLY A 144 -4.61 -10.76 -2.34
N ARG A 145 -4.07 -11.73 -3.10
CA ARG A 145 -2.65 -11.83 -3.46
C ARG A 145 -2.02 -10.56 -4.06
N MET A 146 -2.78 -9.77 -4.82
CA MET A 146 -2.27 -8.51 -5.39
C MET A 146 -1.94 -7.47 -4.32
N ASP A 147 -2.69 -7.46 -3.21
CA ASP A 147 -2.42 -6.57 -2.08
C ASP A 147 -1.08 -6.93 -1.41
N ALA A 148 -0.75 -8.23 -1.33
CA ALA A 148 0.56 -8.68 -0.87
C ALA A 148 1.69 -8.28 -1.82
N LEU A 149 1.51 -8.41 -3.14
CA LEU A 149 2.57 -8.04 -4.10
C LEU A 149 2.85 -6.53 -4.07
N VAL A 150 1.80 -5.70 -4.07
CA VAL A 150 1.93 -4.24 -3.93
C VAL A 150 2.67 -3.86 -2.65
N ALA A 151 2.34 -4.52 -1.53
CA ALA A 151 3.01 -4.28 -0.27
C ALA A 151 4.46 -4.77 -0.27
N ALA A 152 4.75 -5.91 -0.91
CA ALA A 152 6.09 -6.48 -1.04
C ALA A 152 7.01 -5.56 -1.84
N ASP A 153 6.60 -5.12 -3.03
CA ASP A 153 7.37 -4.22 -3.88
C ASP A 153 7.69 -2.92 -3.15
N ALA A 154 6.69 -2.29 -2.53
CA ALA A 154 6.89 -1.06 -1.77
C ALA A 154 7.79 -1.24 -0.54
N ALA A 155 7.73 -2.41 0.12
CA ALA A 155 8.61 -2.72 1.24
C ALA A 155 10.06 -2.95 0.78
N LEU A 156 10.27 -3.62 -0.35
CA LEU A 156 11.58 -3.82 -0.97
C LEU A 156 12.17 -2.49 -1.47
N PHE A 157 11.38 -1.68 -2.18
CA PHE A 157 11.78 -0.36 -2.67
C PHE A 157 12.28 0.55 -1.56
N ARG A 158 11.64 0.48 -0.38
CA ARG A 158 12.02 1.25 0.81
C ARG A 158 13.05 0.55 1.70
N SER A 159 13.55 -0.62 1.30
CA SER A 159 14.47 -1.45 2.08
C SER A 159 13.96 -1.76 3.50
N LEU A 160 12.64 -1.89 3.66
CA LEU A 160 11.99 -2.28 4.92
C LEU A 160 11.93 -3.79 5.11
N VAL A 161 12.09 -4.54 4.02
CA VAL A 161 12.28 -5.99 4.01
C VAL A 161 13.32 -6.34 2.94
N THR A 162 13.92 -7.52 3.06
CA THR A 162 14.76 -8.11 2.01
C THR A 162 14.03 -9.23 1.26
N PRO A 163 14.45 -9.61 0.04
CA PRO A 163 13.89 -10.77 -0.66
C PRO A 163 13.99 -12.06 0.17
N ASP A 164 15.10 -12.24 0.89
CA ASP A 164 15.36 -13.42 1.71
C ASP A 164 14.44 -13.50 2.95
N GLU A 165 13.86 -12.39 3.39
CA GLU A 165 12.90 -12.36 4.49
C GLU A 165 11.48 -12.76 4.06
N LEU A 166 11.14 -12.66 2.76
CA LEU A 166 9.80 -13.01 2.26
C LEU A 166 9.56 -14.52 2.23
N VAL A 167 10.59 -15.31 1.93
CA VAL A 167 10.51 -16.78 1.88
C VAL A 167 10.12 -17.40 3.23
N PRO A 168 10.84 -17.14 4.35
CA PRO A 168 10.45 -17.66 5.66
C PRO A 168 9.11 -17.09 6.12
N ALA A 169 8.78 -15.84 5.78
CA ALA A 169 7.47 -15.27 6.09
C ALA A 169 6.32 -16.04 5.42
N VAL A 170 6.46 -16.45 4.16
CA VAL A 170 5.49 -17.34 3.49
C VAL A 170 5.42 -18.71 4.17
N GLY A 171 6.57 -19.22 4.64
CA GLY A 171 6.68 -20.49 5.36
C GLY A 171 5.83 -20.57 6.64
N LEU A 172 5.66 -19.45 7.36
CA LEU A 172 4.81 -19.36 8.56
C LEU A 172 3.33 -19.70 8.30
N PHE A 173 2.89 -19.57 7.05
CA PHE A 173 1.50 -19.79 6.65
C PHE A 173 1.32 -21.03 5.77
N CYS A 174 2.27 -21.97 5.83
CA CYS A 174 2.13 -23.28 5.19
C CYS A 174 0.81 -23.96 5.60
N GLY A 175 0.05 -24.45 4.61
CA GLY A 175 -1.27 -25.05 4.82
C GLY A 175 -2.43 -24.06 4.91
N ALA A 176 -2.19 -22.75 4.97
CA ALA A 176 -3.26 -21.76 4.92
C ALA A 176 -3.94 -21.77 3.54
N ARG A 177 -5.28 -21.71 3.53
CA ARG A 177 -6.05 -21.61 2.28
C ARG A 177 -5.61 -20.35 1.51
N GLY A 178 -5.24 -20.52 0.24
CA GLY A 178 -4.79 -19.42 -0.62
C GLY A 178 -3.29 -19.12 -0.58
N ILE A 179 -2.50 -19.81 0.26
CA ILE A 179 -1.04 -19.56 0.34
C ILE A 179 -0.30 -19.93 -0.95
N GLY A 180 -0.74 -20.97 -1.67
CA GLY A 180 -0.10 -21.42 -2.91
C GLY A 180 -0.04 -20.32 -3.98
N PRO A 181 -1.19 -19.77 -4.41
CA PRO A 181 -1.23 -18.64 -5.33
C PRO A 181 -0.53 -17.38 -4.83
N GLY A 182 -0.60 -17.09 -3.52
CA GLY A 182 0.11 -15.95 -2.91
C GLY A 182 1.63 -16.11 -3.00
N ARG A 183 2.14 -17.30 -2.67
CA ARG A 183 3.56 -17.66 -2.81
C ARG A 183 4.04 -17.57 -4.24
N ALA A 184 3.25 -18.06 -5.20
CA ALA A 184 3.59 -17.97 -6.61
C ALA A 184 3.73 -16.50 -7.06
N LEU A 185 2.81 -15.63 -6.62
CA LEU A 185 2.85 -14.22 -6.98
C LEU A 185 4.00 -13.46 -6.32
N LEU A 186 4.29 -13.72 -5.04
CA LEU A 186 5.39 -13.06 -4.31
C LEU A 186 6.79 -13.38 -4.86
N ARG A 187 6.96 -14.44 -5.68
CA ARG A 187 8.20 -14.67 -6.43
C ARG A 187 8.49 -13.60 -7.48
N HIS A 188 7.49 -12.80 -7.82
CA HIS A 188 7.61 -11.67 -8.74
C HIS A 188 7.76 -10.32 -8.02
N ALA A 189 7.95 -10.33 -6.68
CA ALA A 189 8.20 -9.11 -5.95
C ALA A 189 9.51 -8.47 -6.42
N ASP A 190 9.48 -7.18 -6.69
CA ASP A 190 10.58 -6.41 -7.27
C ASP A 190 10.62 -5.02 -6.64
N GLY A 191 11.74 -4.71 -5.97
CA GLY A 191 11.94 -3.44 -5.29
C GLY A 191 12.16 -2.25 -6.21
N ARG A 192 12.10 -2.43 -7.54
CA ARG A 192 12.18 -1.32 -8.50
C ARG A 192 10.84 -0.62 -8.72
N HIS A 193 9.69 -1.24 -8.42
CA HIS A 193 8.41 -0.57 -8.59
C HIS A 193 8.19 0.49 -7.49
N GLU A 194 7.96 1.73 -7.91
CA GLU A 194 7.84 2.89 -7.01
C GLU A 194 6.39 3.14 -6.59
N SER A 195 5.43 2.53 -7.29
CA SER A 195 4.00 2.71 -7.04
C SER A 195 3.19 1.41 -7.16
N PRO A 196 2.02 1.32 -6.49
CA PRO A 196 1.10 0.20 -6.67
C PRO A 196 0.63 -0.02 -8.13
N GLY A 197 0.62 1.05 -8.91
CA GLY A 197 0.23 1.00 -10.31
C GLY A 197 1.29 0.36 -11.20
N GLU A 198 2.57 0.66 -10.96
CA GLU A 198 3.69 -0.03 -11.62
C GLU A 198 3.68 -1.52 -11.29
N THR A 199 3.53 -1.90 -10.02
CA THR A 199 3.41 -3.32 -9.61
C THR A 199 2.28 -4.02 -10.37
N ARG A 200 1.11 -3.38 -10.49
CA ARG A 200 -0.03 -3.94 -11.21
C ARG A 200 0.20 -3.99 -12.72
N THR A 201 0.83 -2.98 -13.29
CA THR A 201 1.18 -2.92 -14.72
C THR A 201 2.16 -4.04 -15.06
N SER A 202 3.20 -4.20 -14.25
CA SER A 202 4.16 -5.29 -14.36
C SER A 202 3.48 -6.67 -14.22
N HIS A 203 2.50 -6.82 -13.30
CA HIS A 203 1.70 -8.05 -13.22
C HIS A 203 0.82 -8.29 -14.46
N ALA A 204 0.20 -7.24 -15.00
CA ALA A 204 -0.60 -7.31 -16.22
C ALA A 204 0.25 -7.74 -17.43
N LEU A 205 1.45 -7.16 -17.61
CA LEU A 205 2.39 -7.55 -18.65
C LEU A 205 2.77 -9.04 -18.57
N ARG A 206 3.10 -9.53 -17.36
CA ARG A 206 3.37 -10.97 -17.15
C ARG A 206 2.17 -11.84 -17.50
N SER A 207 0.97 -11.41 -17.11
CA SER A 207 -0.28 -12.14 -17.39
C SER A 207 -0.61 -12.19 -18.89
N LEU A 208 -0.12 -11.22 -19.66
CA LEU A 208 -0.25 -11.14 -21.11
C LEU A 208 0.85 -11.87 -21.89
N GLY A 209 1.82 -12.46 -21.19
CA GLY A 209 2.98 -13.12 -21.79
C GLY A 209 4.01 -12.15 -22.39
N LEU A 210 4.05 -10.91 -21.90
CA LEU A 210 4.96 -9.87 -22.37
C LEU A 210 6.16 -9.77 -21.44
N ALA A 211 7.33 -10.21 -21.91
CA ALA A 211 8.60 -10.05 -21.23
C ALA A 211 8.97 -8.55 -21.18
N HIS A 212 9.41 -8.10 -20.01
CA HIS A 212 9.74 -6.69 -19.80
C HIS A 212 10.72 -6.52 -18.64
N THR A 213 11.47 -5.43 -18.71
CA THR A 213 12.40 -4.98 -17.68
C THR A 213 11.88 -3.67 -17.07
N PRO A 214 11.67 -3.60 -15.74
CA PRO A 214 11.21 -2.38 -15.11
C PRO A 214 12.37 -1.39 -14.87
N GLN A 215 12.02 -0.10 -14.80
CA GLN A 215 12.92 0.99 -14.41
C GLN A 215 14.20 1.12 -15.27
N VAL A 216 14.04 1.00 -16.59
CA VAL A 216 15.15 1.09 -17.55
C VAL A 216 15.54 2.54 -17.83
N LEU A 217 16.84 2.81 -17.88
CA LEU A 217 17.40 4.09 -18.30
C LEU A 217 17.53 4.12 -19.84
N VAL A 218 16.79 5.02 -20.48
CA VAL A 218 16.86 5.30 -21.91
C VAL A 218 17.66 6.59 -22.11
N THR A 219 18.74 6.52 -22.89
CA THR A 219 19.52 7.70 -23.28
C THR A 219 18.79 8.42 -24.41
N THR A 220 18.50 9.71 -24.21
CA THR A 220 17.88 10.56 -25.24
C THR A 220 18.77 11.77 -25.55
N ALA A 221 18.53 12.45 -26.67
CA ALA A 221 19.15 13.75 -26.97
C ALA A 221 18.93 14.81 -25.87
N GLN A 222 17.90 14.65 -25.03
CA GLN A 222 17.56 15.53 -23.91
C GLN A 222 18.02 14.96 -22.55
N GLY A 223 18.97 14.03 -22.56
CA GLY A 223 19.52 13.34 -21.40
C GLY A 223 18.82 12.01 -21.08
N THR A 224 19.30 11.31 -20.07
CA THR A 224 18.77 10.00 -19.69
C THR A 224 17.41 10.11 -19.02
N LYS A 225 16.44 9.29 -19.44
CA LYS A 225 15.09 9.19 -18.86
C LYS A 225 14.88 7.76 -18.33
N ARG A 226 14.27 7.62 -17.15
CA ARG A 226 13.94 6.32 -16.54
C ARG A 226 12.49 5.96 -16.83
N VAL A 227 12.23 4.87 -17.55
CA VAL A 227 10.87 4.40 -17.91
C VAL A 227 10.39 3.29 -16.98
N ASP A 228 9.09 3.23 -16.70
CA ASP A 228 8.52 2.27 -15.75
C ASP A 228 8.72 0.82 -16.19
N ALA A 229 8.48 0.51 -17.47
CA ALA A 229 8.76 -0.79 -18.07
C ALA A 229 9.15 -0.68 -19.54
N LEU A 230 10.19 -1.41 -19.95
CA LEU A 230 10.59 -1.60 -21.34
C LEU A 230 10.27 -3.04 -21.75
N LEU A 231 9.60 -3.24 -22.89
CA LEU A 231 9.43 -4.58 -23.47
C LEU A 231 10.79 -5.13 -23.92
N ASP A 232 11.09 -6.38 -23.58
CA ASP A 232 12.43 -6.94 -23.81
C ASP A 232 12.71 -7.25 -25.29
N ASP A 233 11.66 -7.32 -26.11
CA ASP A 233 11.73 -7.74 -27.52
C ASP A 233 11.39 -6.64 -28.52
N ALA A 234 11.18 -5.40 -28.06
CA ALA A 234 10.86 -4.26 -28.91
C ALA A 234 11.23 -2.94 -28.23
N PRO A 235 11.50 -1.85 -28.99
CA PRO A 235 11.63 -0.51 -28.44
C PRO A 235 10.24 0.05 -28.11
N ALA A 236 9.57 -0.55 -27.12
CA ALA A 236 8.25 -0.14 -26.66
C ALA A 236 8.25 -0.04 -25.14
N VAL A 237 7.93 1.14 -24.62
CA VAL A 237 7.87 1.43 -23.20
C VAL A 237 6.42 1.54 -22.73
N VAL A 238 6.18 1.10 -21.50
CA VAL A 238 4.88 1.13 -20.84
C VAL A 238 5.04 1.96 -19.57
N GLU A 239 4.32 3.07 -19.50
CA GLU A 239 4.38 4.06 -18.41
C GLU A 239 3.04 4.06 -17.66
N PHE A 240 3.08 4.08 -16.33
CA PHE A 240 1.86 4.11 -15.52
C PHE A 240 1.51 5.53 -15.08
N ASP A 241 0.32 6.02 -15.46
CA ASP A 241 -0.18 7.32 -14.97
C ASP A 241 -1.04 7.13 -13.70
N GLY A 242 -0.43 7.45 -12.56
CA GLY A 242 -1.07 7.41 -11.26
C GLY A 242 -2.06 8.54 -10.95
N ARG A 243 -2.14 9.60 -11.78
CA ARG A 243 -3.00 10.78 -11.53
C ARG A 243 -4.49 10.51 -11.84
N VAL A 244 -4.80 9.50 -12.65
CA VAL A 244 -6.18 9.15 -13.05
C VAL A 244 -6.74 8.02 -12.18
N LYS A 245 -7.09 8.30 -10.91
CA LYS A 245 -7.86 7.37 -10.06
C LYS A 245 -9.37 7.61 -10.21
N TYR A 246 -10.15 6.51 -10.24
CA TYR A 246 -11.62 6.38 -10.27
C TYR A 246 -12.48 7.65 -10.38
N ASP A 247 -13.39 7.63 -11.37
CA ASP A 247 -14.38 8.64 -11.76
C ASP A 247 -14.85 9.59 -10.65
N GLY A 248 -14.29 10.79 -10.68
CA GLY A 248 -14.84 12.04 -10.16
C GLY A 248 -14.41 13.15 -11.13
N PRO A 249 -15.16 14.25 -11.28
CA PRO A 249 -14.84 15.28 -12.24
C PRO A 249 -13.41 15.76 -11.99
N ALA A 250 -12.57 15.60 -13.01
CA ALA A 250 -11.22 16.14 -12.97
C ALA A 250 -11.34 17.62 -12.58
N PRO A 251 -10.62 18.09 -11.54
CA PRO A 251 -10.57 19.51 -11.27
C PRO A 251 -10.16 20.22 -12.56
N GLU A 252 -10.89 21.30 -12.86
CA GLU A 252 -10.73 22.11 -14.06
C GLU A 252 -9.24 22.30 -14.35
N ARG A 253 -8.83 21.96 -15.57
CA ARG A 253 -7.42 21.87 -15.99
C ARG A 253 -6.68 23.16 -15.62
N VAL A 254 -5.97 23.16 -14.48
CA VAL A 254 -4.96 24.18 -14.23
C VAL A 254 -3.82 23.85 -15.20
N ARG A 255 -3.72 24.68 -16.24
CA ARG A 255 -2.73 24.57 -17.31
C ARG A 255 -1.37 24.98 -16.73
N THR A 256 -0.74 24.08 -15.97
CA THR A 256 0.58 24.30 -15.36
C THR A 256 1.69 23.52 -16.06
N ASP A 257 2.87 24.15 -16.11
CA ASP A 257 4.20 23.71 -16.53
C ASP A 257 4.53 22.19 -16.42
N PRO A 258 4.16 21.43 -15.36
CA PRO A 258 4.35 19.98 -15.27
C PRO A 258 3.83 19.16 -16.46
N LEU A 259 2.71 19.55 -17.10
CA LEU A 259 2.21 18.85 -18.31
C LEU A 259 3.14 19.06 -19.51
N PHE A 260 3.82 20.21 -19.56
CA PHE A 260 4.78 20.51 -20.62
C PHE A 260 6.09 19.76 -20.41
N ALA A 261 6.56 19.63 -19.17
CA ALA A 261 7.71 18.80 -18.82
C ALA A 261 7.46 17.31 -19.11
N GLU A 262 6.28 16.79 -18.76
CA GLU A 262 5.85 15.42 -19.07
C GLU A 262 5.83 15.18 -20.58
N LYS A 263 5.24 16.11 -21.34
CA LYS A 263 5.20 16.03 -22.79
C LYS A 263 6.60 16.06 -23.42
N ARG A 264 7.49 16.96 -22.96
CA ARG A 264 8.88 17.01 -23.44
C ARG A 264 9.65 15.73 -23.15
N ARG A 265 9.40 15.10 -22.00
CA ARG A 265 9.97 13.80 -21.64
C ARG A 265 9.49 12.70 -22.60
N GLU A 266 8.20 12.65 -22.87
CA GLU A 266 7.61 11.68 -23.80
C GLU A 266 8.14 11.87 -25.23
N ASP A 267 8.18 13.11 -25.71
CA ASP A 267 8.73 13.44 -27.03
C ASP A 267 10.21 13.01 -27.13
N ALA A 268 11.01 13.27 -26.10
CA ALA A 268 12.41 12.83 -26.05
C ALA A 268 12.59 11.30 -26.13
N ILE A 269 11.67 10.53 -25.55
CA ILE A 269 11.72 9.05 -25.61
C ILE A 269 11.28 8.58 -27.00
N ARG A 270 10.25 9.19 -27.57
CA ARG A 270 9.77 8.87 -28.93
C ARG A 270 10.78 9.20 -30.01
N ASP A 271 11.55 10.28 -29.83
CA ASP A 271 12.62 10.68 -30.74
C ASP A 271 13.71 9.58 -30.86
N GLU A 272 13.88 8.76 -29.82
CA GLU A 272 14.77 7.58 -29.81
C GLU A 272 14.10 6.31 -30.37
N LEU A 273 13.04 6.47 -31.19
CA LEU A 273 12.27 5.42 -31.85
C LEU A 273 11.46 4.50 -30.92
N TYR A 274 11.32 4.85 -29.63
CA TYR A 274 10.45 4.10 -28.73
C TYR A 274 8.97 4.42 -28.95
N GLU A 275 8.13 3.39 -28.96
CA GLU A 275 6.68 3.57 -28.78
C GLU A 275 6.35 3.68 -27.29
N VAL A 276 5.53 4.67 -26.92
CA VAL A 276 5.11 4.89 -25.52
C VAL A 276 3.65 4.49 -25.36
N VAL A 277 3.37 3.59 -24.41
CA VAL A 277 2.02 3.19 -24.02
C VAL A 277 1.74 3.65 -22.59
N TRP A 278 0.82 4.60 -22.44
CA TRP A 278 0.31 4.99 -21.13
C TRP A 278 -0.73 4.00 -20.64
N VAL A 279 -0.60 3.60 -19.37
CA VAL A 279 -1.54 2.74 -18.66
C VAL A 279 -2.15 3.51 -17.50
N VAL A 280 -3.48 3.52 -17.42
CA VAL A 280 -4.22 4.11 -16.30
C VAL A 280 -4.92 3.04 -15.47
N TRP A 281 -5.39 3.42 -14.28
CA TRP A 281 -6.05 2.50 -13.34
C TRP A 281 -7.20 1.70 -13.97
N ALA A 282 -8.06 2.35 -14.76
CA ALA A 282 -9.23 1.71 -15.37
C ALA A 282 -8.87 0.60 -16.37
N GLU A 283 -7.69 0.66 -16.99
CA GLU A 283 -7.25 -0.31 -18.00
C GLU A 283 -6.69 -1.58 -17.37
N LEU A 284 -6.25 -1.52 -16.11
CA LEU A 284 -5.71 -2.67 -15.39
C LEU A 284 -6.78 -3.70 -14.98
N ASP A 285 -8.06 -3.40 -15.23
CA ASP A 285 -9.18 -4.31 -15.02
C ASP A 285 -9.68 -4.95 -16.34
N ASP A 286 -9.28 -4.44 -17.51
CA ASP A 286 -9.52 -5.03 -18.85
C ASP A 286 -8.19 -5.40 -19.54
N LEU A 287 -7.64 -6.54 -19.15
CA LEU A 287 -6.38 -7.06 -19.70
C LEU A 287 -6.48 -7.34 -21.22
N THR A 288 -7.67 -7.63 -21.74
CA THR A 288 -7.84 -7.91 -23.18
C THR A 288 -7.68 -6.64 -24.01
N ALA A 289 -8.31 -5.53 -23.61
CA ALA A 289 -8.14 -4.25 -24.28
C ALA A 289 -6.71 -3.72 -24.11
N LEU A 290 -6.17 -3.77 -22.90
CA LEU A 290 -4.78 -3.35 -22.61
C LEU A 290 -3.78 -4.14 -23.45
N GLY A 291 -3.93 -5.47 -23.51
CA GLY A 291 -3.05 -6.34 -24.29
C GLY A 291 -3.09 -6.08 -25.80
N ARG A 292 -4.25 -5.72 -26.37
CA ARG A 292 -4.33 -5.32 -27.79
C ARG A 292 -3.55 -4.03 -28.05
N ARG A 293 -3.68 -3.03 -27.18
CA ARG A 293 -2.96 -1.75 -27.32
C ARG A 293 -1.45 -1.93 -27.23
N ILE A 294 -0.96 -2.69 -26.25
CA ILE A 294 0.47 -2.90 -26.05
C ILE A 294 1.06 -3.67 -27.24
N ARG A 295 0.39 -4.73 -27.73
CA ARG A 295 0.87 -5.46 -28.91
C ARG A 295 0.87 -4.61 -30.17
N ALA A 296 -0.15 -3.78 -30.40
CA ALA A 296 -0.16 -2.86 -31.53
C ALA A 296 0.98 -1.83 -31.47
N ALA A 297 1.33 -1.33 -30.26
CA ALA A 297 2.48 -0.44 -30.08
C ALA A 297 3.80 -1.17 -30.32
N ARG A 298 3.95 -2.39 -29.78
CA ARG A 298 5.08 -3.27 -30.03
C ARG A 298 5.31 -3.49 -31.53
N ASP A 299 4.26 -3.84 -32.28
CA ASP A 299 4.38 -4.14 -33.71
C ASP A 299 4.78 -2.89 -34.53
N ARG A 300 4.27 -1.70 -34.16
CA ARG A 300 4.73 -0.43 -34.75
C ARG A 300 6.19 -0.14 -34.44
N ALA A 301 6.61 -0.39 -33.20
CA ALA A 301 7.99 -0.15 -32.76
C ALA A 301 8.98 -1.04 -33.53
N VAL A 302 8.67 -2.32 -33.68
CA VAL A 302 9.48 -3.27 -34.45
C VAL A 302 9.56 -2.85 -35.92
N ALA A 303 8.43 -2.45 -36.52
CA ALA A 303 8.40 -2.03 -37.92
C ALA A 303 9.20 -0.74 -38.23
N ARG A 304 9.51 0.09 -37.22
CA ARG A 304 10.34 1.29 -37.40
C ARG A 304 11.85 1.01 -37.39
N VAL A 305 12.26 -0.09 -36.77
CA VAL A 305 13.68 -0.44 -36.57
C VAL A 305 14.14 -1.55 -37.53
N ALA A 306 13.20 -2.22 -38.19
CA ALA A 306 13.46 -3.13 -39.31
C ALA A 306 13.81 -2.36 -40.59
#